data_AF-A0A928ET39-F1
#
_entry.id   AF-A0A928ET39-F1
#
_cell.length_a   1.000
_cell.length_b   1.000
_cell.length_c   1.000
_cell.angle_alpha   90.00
_cell.angle_beta   90.00
_cell.angle_gamma   90.00
#
_symmetry.space_group_name_H-M   'P 1'
#
loop_
_entity.id
_entity.type
_entity.pdbx_description
1 polymer ?
#
loop_
_entity_poly.entity_id
_entity_poly.type
_entity_poly.pdbx_seq_one_letter_code
_entity_poly.pdbx_strand_id
1 'polypeptide(L)'
;MKRFVKVAALCLALTCLVALFCAPVQAADATPTKNIVGNGTVGEGVGKQTTVVDFAETGLDGFAALNNESVTMGHSQSWGKSVLKINLASAGIKTGVQKTFGDAAFLADASTLSLHIVAQASNYTVTLHLSGVDKNGAPIVLEAQATATTNEWQTVTFDVSAFAALVDTNAPVTVKLTAATEDTVGSGATWMIKSIYVGTLQSFPELVLPIAAAACGLVLGFFLFFIIYRATCKRNRRPHWEEVR
;
A
#
# COMPACT_ATOMS: atom_id res chain seq x y z
N MET A 1 -71.29 -25.42 -18.28
CA MET A 1 -70.17 -25.77 -17.36
C MET A 1 -68.83 -26.07 -18.07
N LYS A 2 -68.78 -26.68 -19.27
CA LYS A 2 -67.51 -27.03 -19.95
C LYS A 2 -66.66 -25.84 -20.47
N ARG A 3 -67.22 -24.64 -20.63
CA ARG A 3 -66.48 -23.46 -21.13
C ARG A 3 -65.72 -22.67 -20.06
N PHE A 4 -66.11 -22.78 -18.78
CA PHE A 4 -65.43 -22.09 -17.67
C PHE A 4 -64.12 -22.76 -17.26
N VAL A 5 -64.01 -24.08 -17.43
CA VAL A 5 -62.80 -24.85 -17.09
C VAL A 5 -61.62 -24.52 -18.02
N LYS A 6 -61.90 -24.20 -19.30
CA LYS A 6 -60.84 -23.83 -20.27
C LYS A 6 -60.23 -22.46 -20.00
N VAL A 7 -61.00 -21.50 -19.51
CA VAL A 7 -60.50 -20.14 -19.20
C VAL A 7 -59.69 -20.15 -17.91
N ALA A 8 -60.09 -20.92 -16.90
CA ALA A 8 -59.34 -21.09 -15.66
C ALA A 8 -57.99 -21.79 -15.91
N ALA A 9 -57.94 -22.80 -16.77
CA ALA A 9 -56.69 -23.49 -17.13
C ALA A 9 -55.74 -22.59 -17.94
N LEU A 10 -56.26 -21.72 -18.82
CA LEU A 10 -55.46 -20.78 -19.60
C LEU A 10 -54.88 -19.65 -18.73
N CYS A 11 -55.65 -19.14 -17.75
CA CYS A 11 -55.15 -18.16 -16.78
C CYS A 11 -54.06 -18.76 -15.88
N LEU A 12 -54.22 -20.00 -15.41
CA LEU A 12 -53.22 -20.65 -14.55
C LEU A 12 -51.91 -20.93 -15.29
N ALA A 13 -51.99 -21.32 -16.57
CA ALA A 13 -50.82 -21.50 -17.44
C ALA A 13 -50.10 -20.18 -17.74
N LEU A 14 -50.83 -19.08 -17.91
CA LEU A 14 -50.25 -17.76 -18.17
C LEU A 14 -49.58 -17.17 -16.92
N THR A 15 -50.13 -17.38 -15.72
CA THR A 15 -49.47 -16.99 -14.46
C THR A 15 -48.23 -17.82 -14.16
N CYS A 16 -48.20 -19.10 -14.56
CA CYS A 16 -47.02 -19.95 -14.41
C CYS A 16 -45.89 -19.54 -15.36
N LEU A 17 -46.23 -19.08 -16.58
CA LEU A 17 -45.26 -18.59 -17.56
C LEU A 17 -44.62 -17.26 -17.13
N VAL A 18 -45.39 -16.36 -16.48
CA VAL A 18 -44.85 -15.09 -15.94
C VAL A 18 -43.97 -15.33 -14.70
N ALA A 19 -44.27 -16.35 -13.90
CA ALA A 19 -43.42 -16.74 -12.77
C ALA A 19 -42.09 -17.39 -13.20
N LEU A 20 -42.04 -18.03 -14.38
CA LEU A 20 -40.78 -18.58 -14.93
C LEU A 20 -39.81 -17.51 -15.47
N PHE A 21 -40.29 -16.30 -15.78
CA PHE A 21 -39.45 -15.19 -16.23
C PHE A 21 -39.05 -14.22 -15.12
N CYS A 22 -39.42 -14.51 -13.87
CA CYS A 22 -39.04 -13.73 -12.69
C CYS A 22 -38.22 -14.56 -11.70
N ALA A 23 -37.42 -15.49 -12.20
CA ALA A 23 -36.26 -15.93 -11.43
C ALA A 23 -35.26 -14.76 -11.47
N PRO A 24 -34.84 -14.19 -10.33
CA PRO A 24 -33.65 -13.36 -10.34
C PRO A 24 -32.52 -14.26 -10.84
N VAL A 25 -32.05 -14.03 -12.06
CA VAL A 25 -30.70 -14.40 -12.45
C VAL A 25 -29.80 -13.49 -11.63
N GLN A 26 -29.66 -13.80 -10.34
CA GLN A 26 -28.46 -13.47 -9.59
C GLN A 26 -27.40 -14.46 -10.08
N ALA A 27 -26.96 -14.24 -11.31
CA ALA A 27 -25.53 -14.29 -11.53
C ALA A 27 -24.97 -13.29 -10.52
N ALA A 28 -24.41 -13.80 -9.43
CA ALA A 28 -23.47 -13.03 -8.65
C ALA A 28 -22.41 -12.62 -9.67
N ASP A 29 -22.55 -11.40 -10.20
CA ASP A 29 -21.55 -10.80 -11.05
C ASP A 29 -20.35 -10.68 -10.13
N ALA A 30 -19.46 -11.67 -10.22
CA ALA A 30 -18.31 -11.78 -9.36
C ALA A 30 -17.54 -10.48 -9.61
N THR A 31 -17.62 -9.55 -8.66
CA THR A 31 -16.97 -8.26 -8.80
C THR A 31 -15.50 -8.56 -9.05
N PRO A 32 -14.96 -8.18 -10.23
CA PRO A 32 -13.68 -8.70 -10.66
C PRO A 32 -12.61 -8.31 -9.65
N THR A 33 -11.85 -9.30 -9.17
CA THR A 33 -10.73 -9.05 -8.24
C THR A 33 -9.71 -8.18 -8.94
N LYS A 34 -9.38 -7.05 -8.31
CA LYS A 34 -8.32 -6.17 -8.81
C LYS A 34 -6.97 -6.66 -8.30
N ASN A 35 -6.19 -7.24 -9.20
CA ASN A 35 -4.84 -7.72 -8.92
C ASN A 35 -3.81 -6.61 -9.20
N ILE A 36 -2.98 -6.33 -8.22
CA ILE A 36 -1.87 -5.38 -8.29
C ILE A 36 -0.59 -6.20 -8.20
N VAL A 37 0.33 -5.97 -9.14
CA VAL A 37 1.67 -6.52 -9.09
C VAL A 37 2.59 -5.41 -8.60
N GLY A 38 3.21 -5.63 -7.45
CA GLY A 38 4.18 -4.72 -6.84
C GLY A 38 5.60 -5.23 -6.99
N ASN A 39 6.57 -4.35 -6.73
CA ASN A 39 7.97 -4.70 -6.66
C ASN A 39 8.49 -4.53 -5.23
N GLY A 40 9.43 -5.38 -4.84
CA GLY A 40 10.18 -5.23 -3.60
C GLY A 40 11.67 -5.06 -3.85
N THR A 41 12.36 -4.46 -2.89
CA THR A 41 13.80 -4.17 -2.93
C THR A 41 14.43 -4.41 -1.56
N VAL A 42 15.75 -4.58 -1.52
CA VAL A 42 16.53 -4.62 -0.27
C VAL A 42 17.21 -3.27 -0.08
N GLY A 43 17.05 -2.66 1.09
CA GLY A 43 17.62 -1.36 1.41
C GLY A 43 16.88 -0.66 2.55
N GLU A 44 17.39 0.51 2.97
CA GLU A 44 16.70 1.34 3.96
C GLU A 44 15.31 1.72 3.46
N GLY A 45 14.29 1.57 4.31
CA GLY A 45 12.93 1.92 3.92
C GLY A 45 12.77 3.42 3.69
N VAL A 46 11.81 3.79 2.85
CA VAL A 46 11.65 5.18 2.38
C VAL A 46 10.71 5.95 3.31
N GLY A 47 11.11 7.17 3.69
CA GLY A 47 10.25 8.12 4.42
C GLY A 47 10.13 7.84 5.91
N LYS A 48 9.04 8.35 6.53
CA LYS A 48 8.78 8.13 7.96
C LYS A 48 8.22 6.73 8.14
N GLN A 49 8.94 5.90 8.89
CA GLN A 49 8.51 4.55 9.24
C GLN A 49 7.72 4.53 10.55
N THR A 50 6.62 3.79 10.54
CA THR A 50 5.83 3.44 11.73
C THR A 50 5.86 1.92 11.89
N THR A 51 6.20 1.45 13.08
CA THR A 51 6.17 0.02 13.40
C THR A 51 4.72 -0.46 13.45
N VAL A 52 4.38 -1.45 12.63
CA VAL A 52 3.08 -2.14 12.68
C VAL A 52 3.15 -3.28 13.69
N VAL A 53 4.26 -4.02 13.67
CA VAL A 53 4.50 -5.18 14.55
C VAL A 53 5.96 -5.19 14.95
N ASP A 54 6.23 -5.25 16.25
CA ASP A 54 7.57 -5.60 16.78
C ASP A 54 7.46 -6.95 17.50
N PHE A 55 7.98 -8.01 16.87
CA PHE A 55 7.89 -9.36 17.42
C PHE A 55 8.64 -9.51 18.76
N ALA A 56 9.57 -8.61 19.09
CA ALA A 56 10.21 -8.60 20.40
C ALA A 56 9.26 -8.14 21.52
N GLU A 57 8.27 -7.31 21.21
CA GLU A 57 7.33 -6.74 22.17
C GLU A 57 6.00 -7.49 22.16
N THR A 58 5.50 -7.85 20.97
CA THR A 58 4.16 -8.40 20.79
C THR A 58 4.12 -9.93 20.69
N GLY A 59 5.28 -10.60 20.66
CA GLY A 59 5.34 -12.04 20.37
C GLY A 59 4.76 -12.34 18.99
N LEU A 60 4.07 -13.48 18.83
CA LEU A 60 3.48 -13.88 17.54
C LEU A 60 2.42 -12.90 17.01
N ASP A 61 1.83 -12.08 17.87
CA ASP A 61 0.85 -11.06 17.48
C ASP A 61 -0.31 -11.60 16.59
N GLY A 62 -0.72 -12.85 16.79
CA GLY A 62 -1.79 -13.48 15.99
C GLY A 62 -1.38 -13.89 14.56
N PHE A 63 -0.10 -13.84 14.21
CA PHE A 63 0.40 -14.48 12.99
C PHE A 63 0.31 -16.01 13.12
N ALA A 64 -0.38 -16.62 12.16
CA ALA A 64 -0.52 -18.06 12.05
C ALA A 64 0.44 -18.60 10.98
N ALA A 65 0.96 -19.81 11.21
CA ALA A 65 1.77 -20.53 10.23
C ALA A 65 0.95 -20.89 8.99
N LEU A 66 1.63 -20.88 7.84
CA LEU A 66 1.10 -21.46 6.61
C LEU A 66 1.47 -22.96 6.54
N ASN A 67 0.67 -23.75 5.81
CA ASN A 67 1.00 -25.12 5.40
C ASN A 67 1.49 -26.10 6.51
N ASN A 68 0.94 -26.01 7.74
CA ASN A 68 1.36 -26.82 8.89
C ASN A 68 2.84 -26.68 9.30
N GLU A 69 3.44 -25.53 9.00
CA GLU A 69 4.83 -25.23 9.37
C GLU A 69 4.99 -24.88 10.85
N SER A 70 6.22 -24.99 11.36
CA SER A 70 6.55 -24.51 12.69
C SER A 70 6.92 -23.03 12.63
N VAL A 71 6.02 -22.21 13.18
CA VAL A 71 6.26 -20.80 13.45
C VAL A 71 6.35 -20.64 14.95
N THR A 72 7.47 -20.08 15.41
CA THR A 72 7.78 -19.97 16.82
C THR A 72 8.41 -18.63 17.11
N MET A 73 8.33 -18.20 18.37
CA MET A 73 9.21 -17.14 18.86
C MET A 73 10.58 -17.75 19.10
N GLY A 74 11.61 -17.18 18.48
CA GLY A 74 13.01 -17.52 18.71
C GLY A 74 13.76 -16.36 19.34
N HIS A 75 14.96 -16.62 19.85
CA HIS A 75 15.88 -15.56 20.28
C HIS A 75 16.99 -15.41 19.24
N SER A 76 17.22 -14.19 18.75
CA SER A 76 18.34 -13.91 17.86
C SER A 76 19.56 -13.50 18.68
N GLN A 77 20.65 -14.27 18.60
CA GLN A 77 21.89 -13.93 19.30
C GLN A 77 22.57 -12.67 18.74
N SER A 78 22.41 -12.40 17.44
CA SER A 78 22.97 -11.19 16.81
C SER A 78 22.18 -9.93 17.14
N TRP A 79 20.89 -10.05 17.47
CA TRP A 79 20.05 -8.91 17.82
C TRP A 79 19.75 -8.79 19.33
N GLY A 80 19.96 -9.86 20.11
CA GLY A 80 19.73 -9.88 21.56
C GLY A 80 18.25 -9.80 21.98
N LYS A 81 17.31 -9.99 21.05
CA LYS A 81 15.86 -9.89 21.29
C LYS A 81 15.09 -11.04 20.63
N SER A 82 13.83 -11.20 21.04
CA SER A 82 12.92 -12.20 20.48
C SER A 82 12.52 -11.83 19.05
N VAL A 83 12.52 -12.81 18.16
CA VAL A 83 12.18 -12.70 16.74
C VAL A 83 11.13 -13.74 16.39
N LEU A 84 10.34 -13.46 15.35
CA LEU A 84 9.55 -14.50 14.71
C LEU A 84 10.50 -15.41 13.94
N LYS A 85 10.47 -16.71 14.23
CA LYS A 85 11.27 -17.74 13.56
C LYS A 85 10.35 -18.65 12.75
N ILE A 86 10.66 -18.79 11.47
CA ILE A 86 9.90 -19.62 10.53
C ILE A 86 10.87 -20.65 9.96
N ASN A 87 10.60 -21.92 10.25
CA ASN A 87 11.43 -23.03 9.76
C ASN A 87 10.84 -23.57 8.46
N LEU A 88 11.68 -23.73 7.44
CA LEU A 88 11.28 -24.34 6.19
C LEU A 88 11.14 -25.85 6.36
N ALA A 89 9.96 -26.37 6.03
CA ALA A 89 9.69 -27.80 6.06
C ALA A 89 10.50 -28.56 4.99
N SER A 90 10.71 -27.96 3.81
CA SER A 90 11.51 -28.50 2.70
C SER A 90 11.89 -27.40 1.72
N ALA A 91 12.98 -27.59 0.97
CA ALA A 91 13.36 -26.72 -0.15
C ALA A 91 12.24 -26.64 -1.21
N GLY A 92 12.10 -25.48 -1.85
CA GLY A 92 11.09 -25.23 -2.88
C GLY A 92 9.65 -25.07 -2.39
N ILE A 93 9.37 -25.28 -1.10
CA ILE A 93 8.04 -25.01 -0.51
C ILE A 93 8.01 -23.57 0.00
N LYS A 94 7.01 -22.79 -0.45
CA LYS A 94 6.73 -21.46 0.10
C LYS A 94 6.27 -21.63 1.55
N THR A 95 7.11 -21.16 2.46
CA THR A 95 6.83 -21.18 3.90
C THR A 95 6.55 -19.80 4.42
N GLY A 96 5.77 -19.66 5.48
CA GLY A 96 5.53 -18.34 6.02
C GLY A 96 4.39 -18.22 7.00
N VAL A 97 3.91 -16.99 7.09
CA VAL A 97 2.92 -16.58 8.07
C VAL A 97 1.85 -15.72 7.44
N GLN A 98 0.69 -15.71 8.07
CA GLN A 98 -0.37 -14.77 7.74
C GLN A 98 -1.03 -14.21 8.99
N LYS A 99 -1.51 -12.97 8.88
CA LYS A 99 -2.35 -12.32 9.87
C LYS A 99 -3.43 -11.51 9.16
N THR A 100 -4.65 -11.61 9.66
CA THR A 100 -5.74 -10.70 9.28
C THR A 100 -5.88 -9.63 10.35
N PHE A 101 -5.71 -8.37 9.95
CA PHE A 101 -5.98 -7.20 10.78
C PHE A 101 -7.47 -6.86 10.67
N GLY A 102 -8.06 -6.39 11.76
CA GLY A 102 -9.49 -6.04 11.80
C GLY A 102 -9.85 -4.86 10.91
N ASP A 103 -8.86 -3.99 10.67
CA ASP A 103 -8.94 -2.84 9.76
C ASP A 103 -7.59 -2.65 9.04
N ALA A 104 -7.57 -1.78 8.05
CA ALA A 104 -6.39 -1.43 7.27
C ALA A 104 -5.90 0.00 7.56
N ALA A 105 -6.20 0.56 8.74
CA ALA A 105 -5.86 1.94 9.07
C ALA A 105 -4.34 2.19 9.06
N PHE A 106 -3.54 1.18 9.38
CA PHE A 106 -2.08 1.25 9.32
C PHE A 106 -1.52 1.39 7.89
N LEU A 107 -2.34 1.10 6.87
CA LEU A 107 -2.00 1.31 5.46
C LEU A 107 -2.49 2.66 4.92
N ALA A 108 -3.16 3.49 5.74
CA ALA A 108 -3.55 4.84 5.35
C ALA A 108 -2.29 5.62 4.95
N ASP A 109 -2.30 6.14 3.71
CA ASP A 109 -1.19 6.89 3.10
C ASP A 109 0.15 6.12 3.03
N ALA A 110 0.13 4.80 3.18
CA ALA A 110 1.31 3.97 3.08
C ALA A 110 1.87 3.98 1.65
N SER A 111 3.16 4.28 1.51
CA SER A 111 3.89 4.06 0.26
C SER A 111 4.61 2.73 0.26
N THR A 112 5.10 2.30 1.42
CA THR A 112 5.90 1.09 1.54
C THR A 112 5.48 0.24 2.73
N LEU A 113 5.67 -1.07 2.60
CA LEU A 113 5.67 -2.02 3.71
C LEU A 113 7.04 -2.66 3.77
N SER A 114 7.70 -2.61 4.92
CA SER A 114 9.06 -3.11 5.10
C SER A 114 9.12 -4.20 6.17
N LEU A 115 9.99 -5.18 5.96
CA LEU A 115 10.29 -6.25 6.89
C LEU A 115 11.77 -6.19 7.24
N HIS A 116 12.10 -6.23 8.53
CA HIS A 116 13.49 -6.43 8.93
C HIS A 116 13.71 -7.92 9.18
N ILE A 117 14.50 -8.56 8.33
CA ILE A 117 14.63 -10.01 8.28
C ILE A 117 16.09 -10.46 8.20
N VAL A 118 16.32 -11.72 8.52
CA VAL A 118 17.57 -12.42 8.21
C VAL A 118 17.27 -13.83 7.68
N ALA A 119 18.00 -14.19 6.64
CA ALA A 119 18.01 -15.50 6.01
C ALA A 119 19.22 -16.31 6.51
N GLN A 120 19.05 -17.48 7.11
CA GLN A 120 20.19 -18.16 7.76
C GLN A 120 20.99 -19.13 6.85
N ALA A 121 20.37 -19.71 5.82
CA ALA A 121 20.98 -20.85 5.11
C ALA A 121 21.21 -20.60 3.63
N SER A 122 20.30 -19.90 2.96
CA SER A 122 20.35 -19.60 1.53
C SER A 122 19.62 -18.29 1.25
N ASN A 123 19.77 -17.74 0.04
CA ASN A 123 19.02 -16.57 -0.35
C ASN A 123 17.54 -16.97 -0.44
N TYR A 124 16.66 -16.09 0.02
CA TYR A 124 15.22 -16.33 -0.02
C TYR A 124 14.54 -15.33 -0.95
N THR A 125 13.65 -15.83 -1.78
CA THR A 125 12.64 -14.98 -2.42
C THR A 125 11.49 -14.80 -1.43
N VAL A 126 11.37 -13.61 -0.89
CA VAL A 126 10.30 -13.19 0.01
C VAL A 126 9.18 -12.60 -0.83
N THR A 127 7.97 -13.14 -0.67
CA THR A 127 6.75 -12.66 -1.29
C THR A 127 5.83 -12.06 -0.24
N LEU A 128 5.43 -10.82 -0.45
CA LEU A 128 4.31 -10.17 0.21
C LEU A 128 3.05 -10.40 -0.61
N HIS A 129 2.01 -10.93 0.03
CA HIS A 129 0.67 -10.99 -0.53
C HIS A 129 -0.30 -10.25 0.41
N LEU A 130 -0.88 -9.15 -0.05
CA LEU A 130 -1.93 -8.42 0.66
C LEU A 130 -3.27 -8.74 0.02
N SER A 131 -4.31 -8.95 0.82
CA SER A 131 -5.67 -9.05 0.32
C SER A 131 -6.65 -8.29 1.21
N GLY A 132 -7.53 -7.51 0.61
CA GLY A 132 -8.56 -6.74 1.27
C GLY A 132 -9.71 -6.40 0.32
N VAL A 133 -10.46 -5.37 0.65
CA VAL A 133 -11.53 -4.83 -0.21
C VAL A 133 -11.36 -3.33 -0.42
N ASP A 134 -11.81 -2.82 -1.55
CA ASP A 134 -11.90 -1.38 -1.79
C ASP A 134 -13.13 -0.77 -1.10
N LYS A 135 -13.29 0.56 -1.20
CA LYS A 135 -14.41 1.30 -0.60
C LYS A 135 -15.80 0.88 -1.11
N ASN A 136 -15.87 0.15 -2.20
CA ASN A 136 -17.11 -0.39 -2.78
C ASN A 136 -17.33 -1.86 -2.42
N GLY A 137 -16.44 -2.46 -1.63
CA GLY A 137 -16.46 -3.87 -1.26
C GLY A 137 -15.87 -4.81 -2.31
N ALA A 138 -15.26 -4.30 -3.39
CA ALA A 138 -14.64 -5.13 -4.41
C ALA A 138 -13.30 -5.70 -3.89
N PRO A 139 -13.00 -6.98 -4.12
CA PRO A 139 -11.75 -7.58 -3.65
C PRO A 139 -10.54 -7.00 -4.38
N ILE A 140 -9.50 -6.69 -3.61
CA ILE A 140 -8.20 -6.19 -4.08
C ILE A 140 -7.09 -7.07 -3.52
N VAL A 141 -6.11 -7.37 -4.36
CA VAL A 141 -4.95 -8.18 -4.01
C VAL A 141 -3.68 -7.51 -4.51
N LEU A 142 -2.63 -7.51 -3.69
CA LEU A 142 -1.28 -7.16 -4.08
C LEU A 142 -0.38 -8.38 -3.93
N GLU A 143 0.42 -8.69 -4.95
CA GLU A 143 1.57 -9.58 -4.81
C GLU A 143 2.85 -8.81 -5.16
N ALA A 144 3.83 -8.84 -4.27
CA ALA A 144 5.13 -8.22 -4.46
C ALA A 144 6.25 -9.14 -3.98
N GLN A 145 7.40 -9.13 -4.65
CA GLN A 145 8.50 -10.03 -4.35
C GLN A 145 9.83 -9.27 -4.22
N ALA A 146 10.70 -9.77 -3.36
CA ALA A 146 12.07 -9.30 -3.17
C ALA A 146 12.97 -10.47 -2.78
N THR A 147 14.24 -10.40 -3.18
CA THR A 147 15.24 -11.41 -2.80
C THR A 147 16.05 -10.91 -1.62
N ALA A 148 16.04 -11.68 -0.53
CA ALA A 148 16.83 -11.43 0.67
C ALA A 148 18.12 -12.27 0.65
N THR A 149 19.25 -11.65 0.96
CA THR A 149 20.56 -12.31 1.00
C THR A 149 20.81 -13.05 2.31
N THR A 150 21.65 -14.09 2.28
CA THR A 150 22.02 -14.85 3.48
C THR A 150 22.80 -14.07 4.53
N ASN A 151 22.67 -14.54 5.78
CA ASN A 151 23.52 -14.30 6.94
C ASN A 151 23.63 -12.87 7.43
N GLU A 152 22.84 -11.95 6.88
CA GLU A 152 22.81 -10.56 7.32
C GLU A 152 21.38 -10.08 7.55
N TRP A 153 21.23 -9.29 8.61
CA TRP A 153 20.00 -8.54 8.87
C TRP A 153 19.82 -7.48 7.80
N GLN A 154 18.69 -7.51 7.14
CA GLN A 154 18.38 -6.60 6.04
C GLN A 154 16.93 -6.13 6.11
N THR A 155 16.70 -4.95 5.54
CA THR A 155 15.34 -4.44 5.37
C THR A 155 14.88 -4.73 3.96
N VAL A 156 13.83 -5.54 3.85
CA VAL A 156 13.11 -5.81 2.60
C VAL A 156 11.92 -4.86 2.53
N THR A 157 11.82 -4.06 1.48
CA THR A 157 10.82 -3.02 1.31
C THR A 157 9.99 -3.28 0.06
N PHE A 158 8.67 -3.34 0.22
CA PHE A 158 7.70 -3.52 -0.86
C PHE A 158 6.96 -2.21 -1.13
N ASP A 159 6.77 -1.87 -2.41
CA ASP A 159 5.87 -0.79 -2.81
C ASP A 159 4.42 -1.26 -2.65
N VAL A 160 3.67 -0.57 -1.79
CA VAL A 160 2.26 -0.84 -1.50
C VAL A 160 1.36 0.35 -1.84
N SER A 161 1.92 1.41 -2.44
CA SER A 161 1.23 2.68 -2.69
C SER A 161 -0.06 2.52 -3.49
N ALA A 162 -0.04 1.71 -4.54
CA ALA A 162 -1.21 1.43 -5.36
C ALA A 162 -2.30 0.66 -4.59
N PHE A 163 -1.92 -0.25 -3.69
CA PHE A 163 -2.86 -0.99 -2.85
C PHE A 163 -3.47 -0.07 -1.77
N ALA A 164 -2.62 0.68 -1.07
CA ALA A 164 -3.00 1.64 -0.03
C ALA A 164 -3.96 2.73 -0.55
N ALA A 165 -3.79 3.19 -1.79
CA ALA A 165 -4.68 4.18 -2.39
C ALA A 165 -6.12 3.66 -2.63
N LEU A 166 -6.32 2.34 -2.69
CA LEU A 166 -7.59 1.72 -3.07
C LEU A 166 -8.32 1.07 -1.90
N VAL A 167 -7.57 0.47 -0.97
CA VAL A 167 -8.14 -0.29 0.15
C VAL A 167 -9.07 0.57 1.00
N ASP A 168 -10.17 -0.02 1.43
CA ASP A 168 -10.97 0.56 2.51
C ASP A 168 -10.23 0.37 3.83
N THR A 169 -9.76 1.48 4.39
CA THR A 169 -9.01 1.49 5.65
C THR A 169 -9.82 0.97 6.84
N ASN A 170 -11.15 0.92 6.75
CA ASN A 170 -12.01 0.40 7.82
C ASN A 170 -12.35 -1.08 7.65
N ALA A 171 -11.96 -1.69 6.54
CA ALA A 171 -12.22 -3.09 6.26
C ALA A 171 -11.02 -3.98 6.65
N PRO A 172 -11.25 -5.27 6.96
CA PRO A 172 -10.17 -6.19 7.27
C PRO A 172 -9.17 -6.33 6.13
N VAL A 173 -7.88 -6.42 6.47
CA VAL A 173 -6.80 -6.71 5.52
C VAL A 173 -5.98 -7.89 5.99
N THR A 174 -5.65 -8.80 5.09
CA THR A 174 -4.78 -9.94 5.37
C THR A 174 -3.40 -9.69 4.80
N VAL A 175 -2.40 -9.78 5.67
CA VAL A 175 -0.98 -9.76 5.31
C VAL A 175 -0.48 -11.20 5.33
N LYS A 176 -0.04 -11.69 4.18
CA LYS A 176 0.60 -13.00 4.03
C LYS A 176 2.03 -12.79 3.57
N LEU A 177 2.97 -13.34 4.33
CA LEU A 177 4.40 -13.29 4.05
C LEU A 177 4.87 -14.71 3.80
N THR A 178 5.48 -14.96 2.64
CA THR A 178 6.10 -16.26 2.35
C THR A 178 7.54 -16.09 1.91
N ALA A 179 8.39 -17.03 2.27
CA ALA A 179 9.74 -17.16 1.75
C ALA A 179 9.94 -18.54 1.13
N ALA A 180 10.64 -18.58 0.01
CA ALA A 180 11.10 -19.82 -0.62
C ALA A 180 12.57 -19.69 -0.98
N THR A 181 13.28 -20.82 -0.92
CA THR A 181 14.66 -20.94 -1.40
C THR A 181 14.62 -21.50 -2.81
N GLU A 182 15.43 -20.95 -3.71
CA GLU A 182 15.65 -21.57 -5.03
C GLU A 182 16.56 -22.80 -4.92
N ASP A 183 17.43 -22.81 -3.91
CA ASP A 183 18.33 -23.93 -3.65
C ASP A 183 17.61 -25.09 -2.96
N THR A 184 17.99 -26.31 -3.34
CA THR A 184 17.76 -27.57 -2.60
C THR A 184 18.58 -27.62 -1.30
N VAL A 185 18.63 -26.51 -0.55
CA VAL A 185 19.17 -26.53 0.81
C VAL A 185 18.41 -27.59 1.60
N GLY A 186 19.16 -28.44 2.32
CA GLY A 186 18.59 -29.46 3.18
C GLY A 186 17.55 -28.90 4.14
N SER A 187 16.68 -29.78 4.65
CA SER A 187 15.69 -29.42 5.67
C SER A 187 16.33 -28.63 6.82
N GLY A 188 15.62 -27.62 7.33
CA GLY A 188 16.09 -26.78 8.44
C GLY A 188 16.53 -25.36 8.08
N ALA A 189 16.40 -24.96 6.81
CA ALA A 189 16.57 -23.57 6.42
C ALA A 189 15.59 -22.68 7.24
N THR A 190 16.11 -21.62 7.84
CA THR A 190 15.34 -20.74 8.74
C THR A 190 15.45 -19.31 8.25
N TRP A 191 14.33 -18.60 8.27
CA TRP A 191 14.32 -17.14 8.16
C TRP A 191 13.63 -16.54 9.38
N MET A 192 14.12 -15.38 9.80
CA MET A 192 13.67 -14.70 11.00
C MET A 192 13.18 -13.31 10.65
N ILE A 193 12.10 -12.87 11.30
CA ILE A 193 11.53 -11.53 11.16
C ILE A 193 11.59 -10.84 12.52
N LYS A 194 12.21 -9.66 12.53
CA LYS A 194 12.30 -8.80 13.71
C LYS A 194 11.04 -7.95 13.86
N SER A 195 10.67 -7.23 12.79
CA SER A 195 9.56 -6.28 12.84
C SER A 195 9.02 -6.01 11.44
N ILE A 196 7.79 -5.51 11.40
CA ILE A 196 7.09 -5.05 10.20
C ILE A 196 6.83 -3.55 10.36
N TYR A 197 7.17 -2.78 9.33
CA TYR A 197 7.03 -1.33 9.30
C TYR A 197 6.18 -0.93 8.11
N VAL A 198 5.52 0.21 8.22
CA VAL A 198 4.95 0.94 7.10
C VAL A 198 5.65 2.28 6.96
N GLY A 199 6.10 2.57 5.75
CA GLY A 199 6.65 3.87 5.38
C GLY A 199 5.59 4.73 4.71
N THR A 200 5.55 5.99 5.11
CA THR A 200 4.76 7.03 4.44
C THR A 200 5.72 7.99 3.76
N LEU A 201 5.37 8.44 2.54
CA LEU A 201 6.08 9.57 1.96
C LEU A 201 5.76 10.78 2.82
N GLN A 202 6.79 11.43 3.37
CA GLN A 202 6.57 12.75 3.98
C GLN A 202 6.09 13.67 2.85
N SER A 203 4.81 14.02 2.87
CA SER A 203 4.42 15.30 2.32
C SER A 203 5.15 16.32 3.19
N PHE A 204 6.16 16.97 2.64
CA PHE A 204 6.56 18.24 3.21
C PHE A 204 5.30 19.09 3.12
N PRO A 205 4.65 19.51 4.23
CA PRO A 205 3.77 20.65 4.12
C PRO A 205 4.67 21.71 3.51
N GLU A 206 4.32 22.14 2.30
CA GLU A 206 5.06 23.16 1.59
C GLU A 206 5.50 24.20 2.60
N LEU A 207 6.77 24.55 2.52
CA LEU A 207 7.30 25.76 3.10
C LEU A 207 6.59 26.94 2.39
N VAL A 208 5.28 27.13 2.59
CA VAL A 208 4.50 28.27 2.08
C VAL A 208 4.75 29.46 2.99
N LEU A 209 6.02 29.83 3.16
CA LEU A 209 6.43 31.12 3.70
C LEU A 209 7.85 31.41 3.16
N PRO A 210 8.16 32.55 2.51
CA PRO A 210 7.33 33.53 1.83
C PRO A 210 7.91 33.81 0.43
N ILE A 211 8.22 32.79 -0.40
CA ILE A 211 8.78 33.06 -1.75
C ILE A 211 7.74 33.75 -2.63
N ALA A 212 6.46 33.41 -2.49
CA ALA A 212 5.37 34.14 -3.14
C ALA A 212 5.31 35.62 -2.68
N ALA A 213 5.57 35.92 -1.40
CA ALA A 213 5.62 37.31 -0.94
C ALA A 213 6.90 38.04 -1.39
N ALA A 214 8.04 37.34 -1.49
CA ALA A 214 9.29 37.90 -2.02
C ALA A 214 9.19 38.17 -3.54
N ALA A 215 8.53 37.29 -4.29
CA ALA A 215 8.27 37.48 -5.71
C ALA A 215 7.22 38.59 -5.95
N CYS A 216 6.13 38.64 -5.18
CA CYS A 216 5.16 39.74 -5.25
C CYS A 216 5.77 41.09 -4.81
N GLY A 217 6.64 41.10 -3.79
CA GLY A 217 7.36 42.30 -3.36
C GLY A 217 8.34 42.83 -4.39
N LEU A 218 9.06 41.95 -5.10
CA LEU A 218 9.96 42.34 -6.19
C LEU A 218 9.19 42.89 -7.40
N VAL A 219 8.05 42.30 -7.76
CA VAL A 219 7.22 42.78 -8.89
C VAL A 219 6.58 44.14 -8.58
N LEU A 220 6.07 44.35 -7.36
CA LEU A 220 5.51 45.64 -6.93
C LEU A 220 6.60 46.71 -6.80
N GLY A 221 7.79 46.36 -6.29
CA GLY A 221 8.94 47.27 -6.21
C GLY A 221 9.43 47.74 -7.58
N PHE A 222 9.49 46.83 -8.56
CA PHE A 222 9.86 47.18 -9.94
C PHE A 222 8.83 48.11 -10.59
N PHE A 223 7.53 47.87 -10.38
CA PHE A 223 6.47 48.73 -10.91
C PHE A 223 6.51 50.14 -10.30
N LEU A 224 6.71 50.26 -8.99
CA LEU A 224 6.82 51.57 -8.34
C LEU A 224 8.06 52.34 -8.81
N PHE A 225 9.20 51.65 -8.94
CA PHE A 225 10.41 52.27 -9.47
C PHE A 225 10.21 52.79 -10.91
N PHE A 226 9.54 52.02 -11.77
CA PHE A 226 9.25 52.45 -13.14
C PHE A 226 8.30 53.66 -13.22
N ILE A 227 7.29 53.71 -12.34
CA ILE A 227 6.35 54.83 -12.26
C ILE A 227 7.08 56.10 -11.76
N ILE A 228 7.89 55.98 -10.70
CA ILE A 228 8.68 57.10 -10.17
C ILE A 228 9.67 57.57 -11.24
N TYR A 229 10.44 56.67 -11.87
CA TYR A 229 11.40 56.99 -12.92
C TYR A 229 10.74 57.74 -14.09
N ARG A 230 9.57 57.31 -14.56
CA ARG A 230 8.82 58.03 -15.61
C ARG A 230 8.34 59.41 -15.15
N ALA A 231 7.93 59.55 -13.89
CA ALA A 231 7.51 60.84 -13.34
C ALA A 231 8.69 61.83 -13.27
N THR A 232 9.89 61.39 -12.85
CA THR A 232 11.09 62.24 -12.82
C THR A 232 11.58 62.61 -14.23
N CYS A 233 11.58 61.68 -15.17
CA CYS A 233 11.99 61.96 -16.56
C CYS A 233 11.05 62.94 -17.29
N LYS A 234 9.75 62.98 -16.96
CA LYS A 234 8.82 63.97 -17.51
C LYS A 234 9.05 65.38 -16.96
N ARG A 235 9.53 65.50 -15.72
CA ARG A 235 9.74 66.81 -15.08
C ARG A 235 10.99 67.54 -15.59
N ASN A 236 11.96 66.81 -16.15
CA ASN A 236 13.24 67.36 -16.63
C ASN A 236 13.26 67.73 -18.12
N ARG A 237 12.11 67.70 -18.82
CA ARG A 237 11.95 68.30 -20.17
C ARG A 237 11.30 69.68 -20.08
N ARG A 238 11.91 70.61 -19.35
CA ARG A 238 11.74 72.03 -19.66
C ARG A 238 12.83 72.40 -20.67
N PRO A 239 12.50 72.89 -21.86
CA PRO A 239 13.50 73.29 -22.83
C PRO A 239 14.32 74.49 -22.30
N HIS A 240 15.63 74.31 -22.21
CA HIS A 240 16.61 75.36 -21.87
C HIS A 240 16.84 76.31 -23.07
N TRP A 241 15.77 76.88 -23.63
CA TRP A 241 15.93 77.91 -24.67
C TRP A 241 15.43 79.30 -24.25
N GLU A 242 15.15 79.49 -22.95
CA GLU A 242 15.12 80.81 -22.32
C GLU A 242 16.43 81.04 -21.57
N GLU A 243 17.50 81.31 -22.33
CA GLU A 243 18.62 82.19 -21.94
C GLU A 243 19.66 82.12 -23.07
N VAL A 244 19.50 82.96 -24.10
CA VAL A 244 20.52 83.80 -24.74
C VAL A 244 19.87 84.45 -25.98
N ARG A 245 19.53 85.74 -25.83
CA ARG A 245 19.23 86.79 -26.84
C ARG A 245 18.21 86.53 -27.96
#